data_AF-A0ABD6VY04-F1
#
_entry.id   AF-A0ABD6VY04-F1
#
_cell.length_a   1.000
_cell.length_b   1.000
_cell.length_c   1.000
_cell.angle_alpha   90.00
_cell.angle_beta   90.00
_cell.angle_gamma   90.00
#
_symmetry.space_group_name_H-M   'P 1'
#
loop_
_entity.id
_entity.type
_entity.pdbx_description
1 polymer ?
#
loop_
_entity_poly.entity_id
_entity_poly.type
_entity_poly.pdbx_seq_one_letter_code
_entity_poly.pdbx_strand_id
1 'polypeptide(L)'
;MSQSAVFLPILQYAQPNYKRCECCGRTRDIYYHMNVLDPTNNGQLLIGGFELCEKCALKLGSITSQEVKQEVVLARFDVDEEI
;
A
#
# COMPACT_ATOMS: atom_id res chain seq x y z
N MET A 1 8.03 14.14 17.39
CA MET A 1 6.92 13.27 16.95
C MET A 1 6.51 13.73 15.56
N SER A 2 7.06 13.06 14.56
CA SER A 2 6.87 13.38 13.14
C SER A 2 5.41 13.17 12.77
N GLN A 3 4.71 14.24 12.35
CA GLN A 3 3.40 14.10 11.73
C GLN A 3 3.57 13.23 10.49
N SER A 4 3.09 12.00 10.57
CA SER A 4 2.82 11.13 9.43
C SER A 4 2.14 11.96 8.35
N ALA A 5 2.46 11.75 7.07
CA ALA A 5 1.88 12.52 5.98
C ALA A 5 0.36 12.35 5.92
N VAL A 6 -0.39 13.17 6.69
CA VAL A 6 -1.85 13.11 6.85
C VAL A 6 -2.55 13.13 5.50
N PHE A 7 -1.93 13.78 4.50
CA PHE A 7 -2.49 14.00 3.18
C PHE A 7 -2.21 12.91 2.15
N LEU A 8 -1.33 11.94 2.48
CA LEU A 8 -0.92 10.89 1.55
C LEU A 8 -1.03 9.47 2.13
N PRO A 9 -2.14 9.09 2.80
CA PRO A 9 -2.20 7.81 3.49
C PRO A 9 -2.10 6.64 2.50
N ILE A 10 -1.22 5.68 2.81
CA ILE A 10 -1.07 4.42 2.07
C ILE A 10 -1.92 3.35 2.76
N LEU A 11 -2.91 2.83 2.03
CA LEU A 11 -3.85 1.81 2.49
C LEU A 11 -3.53 0.48 1.79
N GLN A 12 -3.59 -0.62 2.54
CA GLN A 12 -3.44 -1.96 1.98
C GLN A 12 -4.79 -2.47 1.47
N TYR A 13 -4.79 -3.14 0.32
CA TYR A 13 -5.95 -3.88 -0.17
C TYR A 13 -6.11 -5.20 0.58
N ALA A 14 -7.37 -5.59 0.78
CA ALA A 14 -7.70 -6.91 1.33
C ALA A 14 -7.21 -8.06 0.44
N GLN A 15 -7.19 -7.84 -0.88
CA GLN A 15 -6.70 -8.80 -1.86
C GLN A 15 -5.89 -8.07 -2.94
N PRO A 16 -4.75 -8.61 -3.39
CA PRO A 16 -4.00 -8.02 -4.46
C PRO A 16 -4.77 -8.05 -5.78
N ASN A 17 -4.59 -7.01 -6.60
CA ASN A 17 -5.16 -6.93 -7.93
C ASN A 17 -4.04 -6.90 -8.99
N TYR A 18 -4.06 -7.83 -9.95
CA TYR A 18 -3.04 -7.92 -10.98
C TYR A 18 -3.29 -6.89 -12.09
N LYS A 19 -2.54 -5.78 -12.07
CA LYS A 19 -2.66 -4.69 -13.06
C LYS A 19 -1.39 -3.85 -13.14
N ARG A 20 -1.42 -2.80 -13.96
CA ARG A 20 -0.28 -1.88 -14.12
C ARG A 20 -0.13 -1.00 -12.88
N CYS A 21 1.04 -1.06 -12.23
CA CYS A 21 1.38 -0.18 -11.12
C CYS A 21 1.52 1.26 -11.62
N GLU A 22 0.84 2.21 -10.98
CA GLU A 22 0.81 3.60 -11.42
C GLU A 22 2.09 4.37 -11.10
N CYS A 23 2.91 3.86 -10.18
CA CYS A 23 4.21 4.46 -9.86
C CYS A 23 5.35 4.00 -10.78
N CYS A 24 5.47 2.69 -11.05
CA CYS A 24 6.58 2.15 -11.86
C CYS A 24 6.19 1.73 -13.28
N GLY A 25 4.90 1.76 -13.62
CA GLY A 25 4.37 1.42 -14.93
C GLY A 25 4.43 -0.07 -15.30
N ARG A 26 4.83 -0.97 -14.39
CA ARG A 26 4.95 -2.41 -14.65
C ARG A 26 3.68 -3.15 -14.23
N THR A 27 3.25 -4.15 -15.00
CA THR A 27 2.13 -5.05 -14.66
C THR A 27 2.58 -6.08 -13.63
N ARG A 28 1.84 -6.18 -12.51
CA ARG A 28 2.11 -7.05 -11.35
C ARG A 28 0.97 -6.95 -10.35
N ASP A 29 1.07 -7.69 -9.26
CA ASP A 29 0.17 -7.54 -8.13
C ASP A 29 0.29 -6.15 -7.48
N ILE A 30 -0.87 -5.51 -7.36
CA ILE A 30 -1.08 -4.25 -6.66
C ILE A 30 -1.67 -4.57 -5.30
N TYR A 31 -0.95 -4.18 -4.25
CA TYR A 31 -1.29 -4.47 -2.87
C TYR A 31 -1.78 -3.24 -2.11
N TYR A 32 -1.50 -2.04 -2.62
CA TYR A 32 -1.72 -0.80 -1.88
C TYR A 32 -2.36 0.29 -2.74
N HIS A 33 -3.13 1.16 -2.10
CA HIS A 33 -3.67 2.39 -2.65
C HIS A 33 -3.21 3.57 -1.80
N MET A 34 -2.50 4.53 -2.40
CA MET A 34 -2.15 5.78 -1.74
C MET A 34 -3.18 6.84 -2.08
N ASN A 35 -3.89 7.38 -1.10
CA ASN A 35 -4.79 8.50 -1.34
C ASN A 35 -3.99 9.80 -1.49
N VAL A 36 -4.52 10.73 -2.28
CA VAL A 36 -4.05 12.11 -2.35
C VAL A 36 -5.18 13.00 -1.84
N LEU A 37 -5.00 13.56 -0.64
CA LEU A 37 -6.01 14.38 0.02
C LEU A 37 -5.70 15.87 -0.15
N ASP A 38 -6.75 16.70 -0.19
CA ASP A 38 -6.64 18.15 -0.34
C ASP A 38 -6.05 18.80 0.92
N PRO A 39 -4.86 19.42 0.85
CA PRO A 39 -4.31 20.14 2.00
C PRO A 39 -5.14 21.38 2.36
N THR A 40 -5.85 21.98 1.40
CA THR A 40 -6.65 23.21 1.60
C THR A 40 -7.87 22.97 2.47
N ASN A 41 -8.40 21.75 2.44
CA ASN A 41 -9.57 21.33 3.21
C ASN A 41 -9.21 20.38 4.35
N ASN A 42 -8.03 20.57 4.96
CA ASN A 42 -7.50 19.76 6.07
C ASN A 42 -7.51 18.24 5.80
N GLY A 43 -7.36 17.81 4.54
CA GLY A 43 -7.36 16.41 4.16
C GLY A 43 -8.72 15.74 4.15
N GLN A 44 -9.83 16.50 4.23
CA GLN A 44 -11.19 15.92 4.22
C GLN A 44 -11.64 15.47 2.82
N LEU A 45 -11.05 16.02 1.77
CA LEU A 45 -11.42 15.71 0.38
C LEU A 45 -10.35 14.86 -0.30
N LEU A 46 -10.80 13.77 -0.93
CA LEU A 46 -9.98 12.95 -1.82
C LEU A 46 -9.89 13.63 -3.19
N ILE A 47 -8.68 13.99 -3.61
CA ILE A 47 -8.41 14.56 -4.94
C ILE A 47 -8.06 13.46 -5.94
N GLY A 48 -7.39 12.41 -5.48
CA GLY A 48 -7.00 11.30 -6.34
C GLY A 48 -6.31 10.20 -5.56
N GLY A 49 -5.67 9.28 -6.28
CA GLY A 49 -4.93 8.20 -5.66
C GLY A 49 -3.95 7.54 -6.61
N PHE A 50 -3.11 6.69 -6.05
CA PHE A 50 -2.17 5.86 -6.79
C PHE A 50 -2.28 4.41 -6.36
N GLU A 51 -2.31 3.53 -7.35
CA GLU A 51 -2.31 2.09 -7.16
C GLU A 51 -0.89 1.53 -7.26
N LEU A 52 -0.42 0.98 -6.14
CA LEU A 52 0.97 0.67 -5.91
C LEU A 52 1.21 -0.82 -5.72
N CYS A 53 2.22 -1.33 -6.44
CA CYS A 53 2.84 -2.60 -6.08
C CYS A 53 3.63 -2.45 -4.78
N GLU A 54 3.91 -3.56 -4.13
CA GLU A 54 4.67 -3.64 -2.88
C GLU A 54 5.95 -2.80 -2.85
N LYS A 55 6.84 -2.98 -3.84
CA LYS A 55 8.11 -2.23 -3.90
C LYS A 55 7.91 -0.71 -4.00
N CYS A 56 6.84 -0.27 -4.65
CA CYS A 56 6.53 1.16 -4.77
C CYS A 56 5.93 1.69 -3.48
N ALA A 57 5.04 0.94 -2.85
CA ALA A 57 4.46 1.30 -1.56
C ALA A 57 5.51 1.39 -0.45
N LEU A 58 6.45 0.44 -0.36
CA LEU A 58 7.55 0.48 0.62
C LEU A 58 8.44 1.72 0.42
N LYS A 59 8.77 2.06 -0.82
CA LYS A 59 9.56 3.26 -1.13
C LYS A 59 8.81 4.55 -0.80
N LEU A 60 7.56 4.66 -1.22
CA LEU A 60 6.74 5.85 -0.94
C LEU A 60 6.44 5.98 0.55
N GLY A 61 6.23 4.87 1.25
CA GLY A 61 6.11 4.83 2.71
C GLY A 61 7.36 5.39 3.39
N SER A 62 8.54 4.97 2.95
CA SER A 62 9.80 5.51 3.50
C SER A 62 9.97 7.03 3.28
N ILE A 63 9.52 7.54 2.12
CA ILE A 63 9.58 8.97 1.80
C ILE A 63 8.57 9.77 2.63
N THR A 64 7.38 9.21 2.85
CA THR A 64 6.27 9.87 3.55
C THR A 64 6.23 9.57 5.05
N SER A 65 7.27 8.90 5.58
CA SER A 65 7.36 8.47 6.98
C SER A 65 6.16 7.63 7.44
N GLN A 66 5.66 6.76 6.56
CA GLN A 66 4.59 5.80 6.84
C GLN A 66 5.17 4.39 6.93
N GLU A 67 4.79 3.66 7.98
CA GLU A 67 5.13 2.25 8.12
C GLU A 67 4.22 1.42 7.21
N VAL A 68 4.77 0.90 6.12
CA VAL A 68 4.07 -0.03 5.22
C VAL A 68 4.55 -1.43 5.55
N LYS A 69 3.68 -2.25 6.14
CA LYS A 69 3.98 -3.65 6.45
C LYS A 69 3.63 -4.55 5.28
N GLN A 70 4.52 -5.48 4.98
CA GLN A 70 4.26 -6.58 4.06
C GLN A 70 3.65 -7.73 4.85
N GLU A 71 2.36 -8.00 4.66
CA GLU A 71 1.78 -9.23 5.18
C GLU A 71 2.22 -10.40 4.31
N VAL A 72 3.11 -11.23 4.85
CA VAL A 72 3.49 -12.50 4.24
C VAL A 72 2.42 -13.52 4.64
N VAL A 73 1.49 -13.81 3.74
CA VAL A 73 0.56 -14.93 3.93
C VAL A 73 1.38 -16.22 3.77
N LEU A 74 1.63 -16.91 4.88
CA LEU A 74 2.27 -18.23 4.88
C LEU A 74 1.36 -19.21 4.12
N ALA A 75 1.77 -19.61 2.92
CA ALA A 75 1.02 -20.52 2.06
C ALA A 75 1.23 -22.01 2.42
N ARG A 76 2.05 -22.32 3.43
CA ARG A 76 2.32 -23.69 3.86
C ARG A 76 1.56 -24.00 5.14
N PHE A 77 0.51 -24.81 4.98
CA PHE A 77 0.03 -25.67 6.04
C PHE A 77 0.90 -26.94 5.98
N ASP A 78 1.85 -27.07 6.89
CA ASP A 78 2.45 -28.37 7.15
C ASP A 78 1.40 -29.16 7.92
N VAL A 79 0.75 -30.12 7.24
CA VAL A 79 -0.11 -31.09 7.89
C VAL A 79 0.83 -32.11 8.51
N ASP A 80 0.96 -32.09 9.82
CA ASP A 80 1.62 -33.18 10.54
C ASP A 80 0.79 -34.45 10.32
N GLU A 81 1.18 -35.29 9.35
CA GLU A 81 0.63 -36.63 9.14
C GLU A 81 1.08 -37.54 10.29
N GLU A 82 0.45 -37.41 11.45
CA GLU A 82 0.34 -38.51 12.41
C GLU A 82 -1.02 -39.19 12.21
N ILE A 83 -1.04 -40.20 11.32
CA ILE A 83 -2.09 -41.24 11.25
C ILE A 83 -1.61 -42.43 12.08
#